data_AF-A0A8T4QQJ9-F1
#
_entry.id   AF-A0A8T4QQJ9-F1
#
_cell.length_a   1.000
_cell.length_b   1.000
_cell.length_c   1.000
_cell.angle_alpha   90.00
_cell.angle_beta   90.00
_cell.angle_gamma   90.00
#
_symmetry.space_group_name_H-M   'P 1'
#
loop_
_entity.id
_entity.type
_entity.pdbx_description
1 polymer ?
#
loop_
_entity_poly.entity_id
_entity_poly.type
_entity_poly.pdbx_seq_one_letter_code
_entity_poly.pdbx_strand_id
1 'polypeptide(L)'
;MKYTHKAQMEIMGLAVIVILLAVGMFFVTKFSLGTQQPTQAASSQMKQTATGFVNTLLSTDAGCGGTATFSKLLEEMAAPEYTVLECAKDPGAFETNVTQILNKTLNIWGYKYKLTVYYPPNAPSPPNNGVIEINNECAEDMDEEAAPPFVIPTDYGDIRVIMKICY
;
A
#
# COMPACT_ATOMS: atom_id res chain seq x y z
N MET A 1 41.00 -59.83 -16.90
CA MET A 1 40.90 -59.13 -15.59
C MET A 1 39.53 -59.43 -15.00
N LYS A 2 39.46 -60.15 -13.88
CA LYS A 2 38.19 -60.42 -13.19
C LYS A 2 37.82 -59.17 -12.38
N TYR A 3 36.81 -58.44 -12.82
CA TYR A 3 36.24 -57.35 -12.03
C TYR A 3 35.64 -57.96 -10.76
N THR A 4 36.16 -57.55 -9.61
CA THR A 4 35.65 -57.96 -8.30
C THR A 4 34.30 -57.29 -8.08
N HIS A 5 33.21 -58.06 -8.18
CA HIS A 5 31.82 -57.61 -8.01
C HIS A 5 31.55 -56.84 -6.70
N LYS A 6 32.45 -56.94 -5.72
CA LYS A 6 32.37 -56.24 -4.44
C LYS A 6 32.52 -54.71 -4.58
N ALA A 7 33.39 -54.24 -5.48
CA ALA A 7 33.62 -52.81 -5.70
C ALA A 7 32.43 -52.12 -6.39
N GLN A 8 31.65 -52.85 -7.19
CA GLN A 8 30.47 -52.31 -7.86
C GLN A 8 29.30 -52.03 -6.90
N MET A 9 29.17 -52.80 -5.81
CA MET A 9 28.12 -52.57 -4.82
C MET A 9 28.34 -51.31 -3.97
N GLU A 10 29.59 -50.99 -3.62
CA GLU A 10 29.91 -49.76 -2.86
C GLU A 10 29.63 -48.49 -3.69
N ILE A 11 29.97 -48.52 -4.99
CA ILE A 11 29.74 -47.38 -5.89
C ILE A 11 28.23 -47.12 -6.09
N MET A 12 27.42 -48.19 -6.18
CA MET A 12 25.96 -48.06 -6.28
C MET A 12 25.35 -47.42 -5.04
N GLY A 13 25.80 -47.80 -3.84
CA GLY A 13 25.32 -47.20 -2.58
C GLY A 13 25.66 -45.71 -2.48
N LEU A 14 26.88 -45.33 -2.85
CA LEU A 14 27.32 -43.93 -2.83
C LEU A 14 26.52 -43.08 -3.82
N ALA A 15 26.22 -43.61 -5.01
CA ALA A 15 25.41 -42.90 -6.01
C ALA A 15 24.01 -42.55 -5.49
N VAL A 16 23.36 -43.46 -4.77
CA VAL A 16 22.02 -43.22 -4.19
C VAL A 16 22.05 -42.12 -3.14
N ILE A 17 23.06 -42.12 -2.26
CA ILE A 17 23.19 -41.08 -1.22
C ILE A 17 23.42 -39.70 -1.84
N VAL A 18 24.25 -39.60 -2.88
CA VAL A 18 24.50 -38.34 -3.59
C VAL A 18 23.22 -37.80 -4.24
N ILE A 19 22.41 -38.68 -4.85
CA ILE A 19 21.12 -38.28 -5.43
C ILE A 19 20.18 -37.77 -4.33
N LEU A 20 20.09 -38.47 -3.19
CA LEU A 20 19.25 -38.04 -2.07
C LEU A 20 19.70 -36.69 -1.49
N LEU A 21 21.01 -36.44 -1.39
CA LEU A 21 21.56 -35.15 -0.95
C LEU A 21 21.27 -34.03 -1.96
N ALA A 22 21.40 -34.30 -3.26
CA ALA A 22 21.09 -33.33 -4.30
C ALA A 22 19.60 -32.95 -4.30
N VAL A 23 18.70 -33.92 -4.13
CA VAL A 23 17.26 -33.67 -4.00
C VAL A 23 16.96 -32.88 -2.72
N GLY A 24 17.60 -33.23 -1.60
CA GLY A 24 17.47 -32.49 -0.33
C GLY A 24 17.89 -31.02 -0.45
N MET A 25 19.05 -30.75 -1.07
CA MET A 25 19.50 -29.38 -1.35
C MET A 25 18.55 -28.62 -2.28
N PHE A 26 17.95 -29.29 -3.26
CA PHE A 26 16.98 -28.67 -4.16
C PHE A 26 15.73 -28.19 -3.40
N PHE A 27 15.23 -28.98 -2.45
CA PHE A 27 14.12 -28.55 -1.59
C PHE A 27 14.51 -27.37 -0.69
N VAL A 28 15.68 -27.42 -0.05
CA VAL A 28 16.16 -26.32 0.80
C VAL A 28 16.30 -25.02 0.01
N THR A 29 16.87 -25.06 -1.19
CA THR A 29 17.01 -23.87 -2.03
C THR A 29 15.66 -23.35 -2.50
N LYS A 30 14.70 -24.21 -2.88
CA LYS A 30 13.34 -23.79 -3.24
C LYS A 30 12.56 -23.18 -2.08
N PHE A 31 12.69 -23.71 -0.88
CA PHE A 31 12.04 -23.15 0.31
C PHE A 31 12.75 -21.90 0.85
N SER A 32 14.07 -21.80 0.71
CA SER A 32 14.84 -20.63 1.16
C SER A 32 14.79 -19.46 0.17
N LEU A 33 14.60 -19.72 -1.12
CA LEU A 33 14.54 -18.70 -2.18
C LEU A 33 13.11 -18.38 -2.62
N GLY A 34 12.11 -19.11 -2.10
CA GLY A 34 10.71 -18.76 -2.27
C GLY A 34 10.44 -17.47 -1.52
N THR A 35 10.56 -16.35 -2.23
CA THR A 35 10.04 -15.06 -1.80
C THR A 35 8.62 -15.30 -1.31
N GLN A 36 8.39 -14.98 -0.04
CA GLN A 36 7.08 -15.09 0.58
C GLN A 36 6.17 -14.13 -0.16
N GLN A 37 5.48 -14.61 -1.20
CA GLN A 37 4.27 -13.94 -1.64
C GLN A 37 3.43 -13.77 -0.38
N PRO A 38 2.91 -12.56 -0.09
CA PRO A 38 2.08 -12.35 1.08
C PRO A 38 1.00 -13.41 1.02
N THR A 39 0.88 -14.19 2.08
CA THR A 39 -0.25 -15.09 2.23
C THR A 39 -1.53 -14.26 2.03
N GLN A 40 -2.60 -14.85 1.49
CA GLN A 40 -3.88 -14.13 1.34
C GLN A 40 -4.35 -13.44 2.64
N ALA A 41 -3.90 -13.94 3.79
CA ALA A 41 -4.11 -13.31 5.10
C ALA A 41 -3.35 -11.98 5.24
N ALA A 42 -2.09 -11.90 4.81
CA ALA A 42 -1.28 -10.68 4.87
C ALA A 42 -1.83 -9.57 3.96
N SER A 43 -2.24 -9.90 2.72
CA SER A 43 -2.89 -8.92 1.83
C SER A 43 -4.22 -8.44 2.41
N SER A 44 -5.04 -9.34 2.94
CA SER A 44 -6.30 -8.97 3.61
C SER A 44 -6.07 -8.04 4.81
N GLN A 45 -5.01 -8.28 5.59
CA GLN A 45 -4.66 -7.44 6.72
C GLN A 45 -4.21 -6.04 6.26
N MET A 46 -3.38 -5.95 5.22
CA MET A 46 -2.95 -4.65 4.66
C MET A 46 -4.14 -3.85 4.13
N LYS A 47 -5.07 -4.50 3.42
CA LYS A 47 -6.31 -3.86 2.96
C LYS A 47 -7.15 -3.31 4.11
N GLN A 48 -7.30 -4.09 5.19
CA GLN A 48 -8.03 -3.67 6.38
C GLN A 48 -7.33 -2.48 7.07
N THR A 49 -6.01 -2.52 7.19
CA THR A 49 -5.20 -1.41 7.73
C THR A 49 -5.37 -0.15 6.88
N ALA A 50 -5.24 -0.24 5.56
CA ALA A 50 -5.41 0.89 4.65
C ALA A 50 -6.82 1.49 4.75
N THR A 51 -7.85 0.65 4.78
CA THR A 51 -9.26 1.08 4.90
C THR A 51 -9.53 1.76 6.25
N GLY A 52 -9.09 1.13 7.34
CA GLY A 52 -9.23 1.68 8.69
C GLY A 52 -8.49 2.99 8.86
N PHE A 53 -7.29 3.10 8.26
CA PHE A 53 -6.51 4.33 8.26
C PHE A 53 -7.22 5.46 7.51
N VAL A 54 -7.71 5.23 6.28
CA VAL A 54 -8.44 6.26 5.52
C VAL A 54 -9.69 6.73 6.28
N ASN A 55 -10.49 5.80 6.81
CA ASN A 55 -11.68 6.16 7.59
C ASN A 55 -11.34 7.02 8.81
N THR A 56 -10.26 6.66 9.51
CA THR A 56 -9.78 7.40 10.68
C THR A 56 -9.25 8.77 10.27
N LEU A 57 -8.43 8.85 9.22
CA LEU A 57 -7.87 10.08 8.69
C LEU A 57 -8.98 11.05 8.31
N LEU A 58 -9.96 10.62 7.52
CA LEU A 58 -11.05 11.48 7.04
C LEU A 58 -11.96 11.97 8.17
N SER A 59 -12.04 11.23 9.28
CA SER A 59 -12.79 11.62 10.48
C SER A 59 -11.98 12.43 11.49
N THR A 60 -10.65 12.51 11.30
CA THR A 60 -9.76 13.27 12.19
C THR A 60 -9.91 14.77 11.92
N ASP A 61 -9.76 15.57 12.97
CA ASP A 61 -9.72 17.03 12.88
C ASP A 61 -8.57 17.50 11.98
N ALA A 62 -8.89 18.38 11.03
CA ALA A 62 -7.93 18.88 10.06
C ALA A 62 -7.01 19.98 10.61
N GLY A 63 -7.18 20.38 11.87
CA GLY A 63 -6.47 21.51 12.48
C GLY A 63 -6.99 22.88 12.04
N CYS A 64 -8.12 22.91 11.34
CA CYS A 64 -8.69 24.11 10.74
C CYS A 64 -9.77 24.73 11.61
N GLY A 65 -9.37 25.35 12.73
CA GLY A 65 -10.32 25.93 13.69
C GLY A 65 -11.06 24.90 14.55
N GLY A 66 -10.56 23.66 14.62
CA GLY A 66 -10.93 22.65 15.63
C GLY A 66 -12.33 22.03 15.49
N THR A 67 -13.02 22.25 14.35
CA THR A 67 -14.36 21.72 14.11
C THR A 67 -14.52 21.03 12.75
N ALA A 68 -13.55 21.18 11.84
CA ALA A 68 -13.61 20.61 10.50
C ALA A 68 -12.73 19.36 10.41
N THR A 69 -13.32 18.26 9.93
CA THR A 69 -12.60 17.03 9.64
C THR A 69 -11.89 17.10 8.28
N PHE A 70 -10.93 16.20 8.02
CA PHE A 70 -10.31 16.11 6.69
C PHE A 70 -11.32 15.81 5.57
N SER A 71 -12.38 15.07 5.85
CA SER A 71 -13.47 14.88 4.87
C SER A 71 -14.13 16.20 4.50
N LYS A 72 -14.42 17.05 5.49
CA LYS A 72 -15.05 18.35 5.26
C LYS A 72 -14.08 19.32 4.58
N LEU A 73 -12.80 19.28 4.95
CA LEU A 73 -11.74 20.03 4.28
C LEU A 73 -11.69 19.69 2.79
N LEU A 74 -11.66 18.40 2.44
CA LEU A 74 -11.65 17.98 1.03
C LEU A 74 -12.91 18.41 0.27
N GLU A 75 -14.08 18.31 0.90
CA GLU A 75 -15.35 18.79 0.34
C GLU A 75 -15.30 20.29 0.02
N GLU A 76 -14.79 21.12 0.94
CA GLU A 76 -14.69 22.57 0.73
C GLU A 76 -13.58 22.96 -0.25
N MET A 77 -12.49 22.18 -0.33
CA MET A 77 -11.44 22.36 -1.33
C MET A 77 -11.94 22.12 -2.77
N ALA A 78 -12.97 21.28 -2.95
CA ALA A 78 -13.60 21.08 -4.26
C ALA A 78 -14.41 22.31 -4.71
N ALA A 79 -14.84 23.16 -3.78
CA ALA A 79 -15.71 24.31 -4.00
C ALA A 79 -15.14 25.62 -3.41
N PRO A 80 -13.95 26.08 -3.87
CA PRO A 80 -13.24 27.19 -3.22
C PRO A 80 -13.99 28.54 -3.31
N GLU A 81 -14.96 28.69 -4.22
CA GLU A 81 -15.78 29.91 -4.34
C GLU A 81 -16.75 30.09 -3.16
N TYR A 82 -17.11 29.00 -2.48
CA TYR A 82 -18.09 28.99 -1.39
C TYR A 82 -17.49 28.55 -0.04
N THR A 83 -16.18 28.31 0.01
CA THR A 83 -15.53 27.86 1.25
C THR A 83 -15.52 28.95 2.33
N VAL A 84 -16.00 28.57 3.51
CA VAL A 84 -15.91 29.40 4.72
C VAL A 84 -14.62 29.06 5.48
N LEU A 85 -14.06 27.87 5.25
CA LEU A 85 -12.87 27.38 5.92
C LEU A 85 -11.60 27.97 5.32
N GLU A 86 -10.86 28.76 6.10
CA GLU A 86 -9.63 29.42 5.60
C GLU A 86 -8.58 28.42 5.09
N CYS A 87 -8.45 27.25 5.72
CA CYS A 87 -7.47 26.26 5.30
C CYS A 87 -7.84 25.53 4.01
N ALA A 88 -9.12 25.53 3.61
CA ALA A 88 -9.52 24.97 2.31
C ALA A 88 -9.09 25.85 1.13
N LYS A 89 -8.69 27.10 1.41
CA LYS A 89 -8.11 28.01 0.40
C LYS A 89 -6.65 27.71 0.09
N ASP A 90 -5.97 26.95 0.93
CA ASP A 90 -4.58 26.51 0.74
C ASP A 90 -4.53 24.99 0.53
N PRO A 91 -4.42 24.51 -0.73
CA PRO A 91 -4.29 23.09 -1.02
C PRO A 91 -3.10 22.43 -0.32
N GLY A 92 -2.03 23.18 -0.05
CA GLY A 92 -0.83 22.68 0.63
C GLY A 92 -1.08 22.35 2.11
N ALA A 93 -2.10 22.91 2.73
CA ALA A 93 -2.45 22.64 4.13
C ALA A 93 -2.89 21.18 4.32
N PHE A 94 -3.69 20.65 3.39
CA PHE A 94 -4.10 19.24 3.39
C PHE A 94 -2.87 18.33 3.28
N GLU A 95 -2.04 18.55 2.25
CA GLU A 95 -0.85 17.72 2.01
C GLU A 95 0.10 17.73 3.19
N THR A 96 0.37 18.91 3.77
CA THR A 96 1.29 19.05 4.90
C THR A 96 0.77 18.32 6.14
N ASN A 97 -0.50 18.53 6.51
CA ASN A 97 -1.06 17.93 7.72
C ASN A 97 -1.19 16.41 7.58
N VAL A 98 -1.65 15.93 6.43
CA VAL A 98 -1.77 14.49 6.17
C VAL A 98 -0.39 13.83 6.11
N THR A 99 0.60 14.47 5.49
CA THR A 99 1.98 13.97 5.47
C THR A 99 2.56 13.85 6.87
N GLN A 100 2.30 14.81 7.77
CA GLN A 100 2.72 14.72 9.16
C GLN A 100 2.06 13.55 9.90
N ILE A 101 0.76 13.31 9.69
CA ILE A 101 0.05 12.18 10.28
C ILE A 101 0.64 10.86 9.78
N LEU A 102 0.85 10.74 8.47
CA LEU A 102 1.41 9.54 7.85
C LEU A 102 2.85 9.25 8.33
N ASN A 103 3.68 10.29 8.44
CA ASN A 103 5.03 10.19 8.97
C ASN A 103 5.08 9.78 10.45
N LYS A 104 4.07 10.18 11.24
CA LYS A 104 3.95 9.79 12.65
C LYS A 104 3.24 8.46 12.86
N THR A 105 2.78 7.79 11.80
CA THR A 105 2.02 6.54 11.89
C THR A 105 2.61 5.46 10.98
N LEU A 106 2.20 5.40 9.71
CA LEU A 106 2.61 4.36 8.75
C LEU A 106 4.12 4.29 8.57
N ASN A 107 4.81 5.44 8.58
CA ASN A 107 6.27 5.47 8.47
C ASN A 107 6.95 4.86 9.71
N ILE A 108 6.45 5.15 10.92
CA ILE A 108 6.94 4.52 12.17
C ILE A 108 6.69 3.01 12.16
N TRP A 109 5.59 2.56 11.55
CA TRP A 109 5.26 1.15 11.39
C TRP A 109 6.07 0.46 10.27
N GLY A 110 6.88 1.21 9.51
CA GLY A 110 7.69 0.69 8.41
C GLY A 110 6.90 0.36 7.15
N TYR A 111 5.66 0.85 7.02
CA TYR A 111 4.87 0.67 5.81
C TYR A 111 5.26 1.71 4.75
N LYS A 112 5.48 1.23 3.53
CA LYS A 112 5.51 2.07 2.32
C LYS A 112 4.06 2.29 1.87
N TYR A 113 3.73 3.50 1.46
CA TYR A 113 2.35 3.85 1.17
C TYR A 113 2.22 4.88 0.06
N LYS A 114 1.03 4.89 -0.55
CA LYS A 114 0.62 5.90 -1.52
C LYS A 114 -0.83 6.29 -1.26
N LEU A 115 -1.05 7.55 -0.88
CA LEU A 115 -2.37 8.14 -0.75
C LEU A 115 -2.66 8.97 -2.00
N THR A 116 -3.79 8.71 -2.63
CA THR A 116 -4.24 9.44 -3.82
C THR A 116 -5.64 9.98 -3.59
N VAL A 117 -5.80 11.29 -3.78
CA VAL A 117 -7.11 11.96 -3.81
C VAL A 117 -7.32 12.47 -5.22
N TYR A 118 -8.42 12.08 -5.86
CA TYR A 118 -8.70 12.48 -7.24
C TYR A 118 -10.19 12.60 -7.51
N TYR A 119 -10.51 13.37 -8.55
CA TYR A 119 -11.85 13.51 -9.10
C TYR A 119 -12.02 12.54 -10.29
N PRO A 120 -13.15 11.84 -10.40
CA PRO A 120 -13.43 11.02 -11.57
C PRO A 120 -13.54 11.92 -12.82
N PRO A 121 -13.09 11.46 -13.99
CA PRO A 121 -12.98 12.26 -15.21
C PRO A 121 -14.32 12.81 -15.76
N ASN A 122 -15.45 12.32 -15.23
CA ASN A 122 -16.79 12.75 -15.64
C ASN A 122 -17.42 13.78 -14.67
N ALA A 123 -16.73 14.15 -13.60
CA ALA A 123 -17.19 15.22 -12.72
C ALA A 123 -17.07 16.57 -13.46
N PRO A 124 -18.04 17.50 -13.31
CA PRO A 124 -17.87 18.88 -13.74
C PRO A 124 -16.62 19.42 -13.05
N SER A 125 -15.52 19.46 -13.80
CA SER A 125 -14.17 19.63 -13.28
C SER A 125 -14.11 20.85 -12.37
N PRO A 126 -13.70 20.72 -11.09
CA PRO A 126 -13.33 21.89 -10.31
C PRO A 126 -12.18 22.61 -11.03
N PRO A 127 -12.03 23.93 -10.84
CA PRO A 127 -11.02 24.74 -11.54
C PRO A 127 -9.58 24.25 -11.34
N ASN A 128 -9.34 23.40 -10.34
CA ASN A 128 -8.08 22.72 -10.09
C ASN A 128 -8.28 21.20 -10.28
N ASN A 129 -7.98 20.68 -11.46
CA ASN A 129 -7.90 19.24 -11.79
C ASN A 129 -6.75 18.53 -11.04
N GLY A 130 -6.60 18.79 -9.75
CA GLY A 130 -5.50 18.33 -8.93
C GLY A 130 -5.75 16.91 -8.46
N VAL A 131 -5.01 15.95 -9.00
CA VAL A 131 -4.72 14.72 -8.28
C VAL A 131 -3.76 15.09 -7.17
N ILE A 132 -4.17 14.93 -5.91
CA ILE A 132 -3.27 15.07 -4.77
C ILE A 132 -2.68 13.68 -4.51
N GLU A 133 -1.35 13.59 -4.58
CA GLU A 133 -0.63 12.35 -4.35
C GLU A 133 0.42 12.53 -3.25
N ILE A 134 0.30 11.73 -2.19
CA ILE A 134 1.30 11.64 -1.12
C ILE A 134 1.89 10.25 -1.16
N ASN A 135 3.17 10.16 -1.56
CA ASN A 135 3.89 8.90 -1.72
C ASN A 135 5.08 8.82 -0.75
N ASN A 136 5.23 7.69 -0.07
CA ASN A 136 6.41 7.35 0.72
C ASN A 136 7.04 6.05 0.20
N GLU A 137 7.97 6.21 -0.75
CA GLU A 137 8.81 5.14 -1.31
C GLU A 137 8.04 3.93 -1.88
N CYS A 138 6.78 4.11 -2.27
CA CYS A 138 6.05 3.10 -3.03
C CYS A 138 6.48 3.19 -4.50
N ALA A 139 7.36 2.28 -4.93
CA ALA A 139 7.83 2.19 -6.31
C ALA A 139 6.81 1.47 -7.20
N GLU A 140 6.84 1.76 -8.52
CA GLU A 140 5.87 1.22 -9.49
C GLU A 140 5.97 -0.32 -9.67
N ASP A 141 7.09 -0.91 -9.27
CA ASP A 141 7.37 -2.35 -9.36
C ASP A 141 7.05 -3.12 -8.07
N MET A 142 6.59 -2.43 -7.02
CA MET A 142 6.19 -3.08 -5.78
C MET A 142 4.78 -3.64 -5.86
N ASP A 143 4.54 -4.75 -5.18
CA ASP A 143 3.19 -5.25 -5.01
C ASP A 143 2.41 -4.27 -4.12
N GLU A 144 1.18 -3.96 -4.51
CA GLU A 144 0.32 -3.00 -3.82
C GLU A 144 -1.02 -3.62 -3.43
N GLU A 145 -1.46 -3.36 -2.20
CA GLU A 145 -2.82 -3.64 -1.78
C GLU A 145 -3.54 -2.32 -1.51
N ALA A 146 -4.66 -2.11 -2.21
CA ALA A 146 -5.43 -0.88 -2.15
C ALA A 146 -6.69 -1.04 -1.27
N ALA A 147 -6.95 -0.05 -0.43
CA ALA A 147 -8.27 0.13 0.15
C ALA A 147 -9.30 0.36 -0.97
N PRO A 148 -10.56 -0.10 -0.81
CA PRO A 148 -11.66 0.37 -1.64
C PRO A 148 -11.69 1.91 -1.61
N PRO A 149 -11.99 2.58 -2.75
CA PRO A 149 -12.03 4.03 -2.78
C PRO A 149 -13.09 4.53 -1.79
N PHE A 150 -12.68 5.42 -0.89
CA PHE A 150 -13.61 6.16 -0.07
C PHE A 150 -14.19 7.30 -0.92
N VAL A 151 -15.52 7.42 -0.92
CA VAL A 151 -16.23 8.38 -1.75
C VAL A 151 -16.77 9.49 -0.86
N ILE A 152 -16.36 10.73 -1.13
CA ILE A 152 -16.89 11.93 -0.47
C ILE A 152 -17.79 12.63 -1.50
N PRO A 153 -19.11 12.66 -1.28
CA PRO A 153 -20.02 13.37 -2.17
C PRO A 153 -19.82 14.87 -2.01
N THR A 154 -19.81 15.59 -3.13
CA THR A 154 -19.76 17.07 -3.17
C THR A 154 -20.76 17.59 -4.19
N ASP A 155 -21.02 18.90 -4.18
CA ASP A 155 -21.89 19.56 -5.16
C ASP A 155 -21.34 19.49 -6.60
N TYR A 156 -20.03 19.23 -6.75
CA TYR A 156 -19.34 19.12 -8.05
C TYR A 156 -19.03 17.67 -8.45
N GLY A 157 -19.63 16.70 -7.75
CA GLY A 157 -19.41 15.27 -7.95
C GLY A 157 -18.65 14.61 -6.81
N ASP A 158 -18.13 13.41 -7.06
CA ASP A 158 -17.54 12.58 -6.02
C ASP A 158 -16.03 12.76 -5.94
N ILE A 159 -15.48 13.06 -4.76
CA ILE A 159 -14.03 12.94 -4.51
C ILE A 159 -13.75 11.49 -4.13
N ARG A 160 -12.69 10.90 -4.70
CA ARG A 160 -12.23 9.56 -4.35
C ARG A 160 -10.90 9.62 -3.62
N VAL A 161 -10.84 9.00 -2.45
CA VAL A 161 -9.64 8.85 -1.63
C VAL A 161 -9.23 7.38 -1.62
N ILE A 162 -8.03 7.08 -2.09
CA ILE A 162 -7.48 5.73 -2.13
C ILE A 162 -6.16 5.71 -1.37
N MET A 163 -6.03 4.79 -0.42
CA MET A 163 -4.76 4.45 0.21
C MET A 163 -4.28 3.11 -0.30
N LYS A 164 -3.02 3.05 -0.69
CA LYS A 164 -2.30 1.83 -1.05
C LYS A 164 -1.15 1.60 -0.09
N ILE A 165 -0.97 0.36 0.33
CA ILE A 165 0.19 -0.08 1.11
C ILE A 165 1.01 -0.99 0.20
N CYS A 166 2.32 -0.75 0.17
CA CYS A 166 3.25 -1.39 -0.77
C CYS A 166 4.24 -2.25 0.02
N TYR A 167 4.58 -3.43 -0.52
CA TYR A 167 5.46 -4.40 0.15
C TYR A 167 6.39 -5.13 -0.83
#